data_AF-A0A1X6YAG1-F1
#
_entry.id   AF-A0A1X6YAG1-F1
#
_cell.length_a   1.000
_cell.length_b   1.000
_cell.length_c   1.000
_cell.angle_alpha   90.00
_cell.angle_beta   90.00
_cell.angle_gamma   90.00
#
_symmetry.space_group_name_H-M   'P 1'
#
loop_
_entity.id
_entity.type
_entity.pdbx_description
1 polymer ?
#
loop_
_entity_poly.entity_id
_entity_poly.type
_entity_poly.pdbx_seq_one_letter_code
_entity_poly.pdbx_strand_id
1 'polypeptide(L)' 'MIIEALATGCLALGLVFLLEGLAWVLAPSFVERLLAFMATLAEADRRRVGALALVAGLALLWLAHALGA' A
#
# COMPACT_ATOMS: atom_id res chain seq x y z
N MET A 1 -3.91 27.24 3.83
CA MET A 1 -4.68 26.18 3.13
C MET A 1 -3.82 25.40 2.15
N ILE A 2 -3.18 26.04 1.14
CA ILE A 2 -2.37 25.33 0.13
C ILE A 2 -1.13 24.67 0.75
N ILE A 3 -0.40 25.36 1.63
CA ILE A 3 0.83 24.84 2.25
C ILE A 3 0.55 23.60 3.11
N GLU A 4 -0.52 23.61 3.91
CA GLU A 4 -0.94 22.46 4.73
C GLU A 4 -1.29 21.22 3.87
N ALA A 5 -1.99 21.43 2.75
CA ALA A 5 -2.31 20.36 1.81
C ALA A 5 -1.03 19.76 1.19
N LEU A 6 -0.06 20.61 0.82
CA LEU A 6 1.23 20.15 0.31
C LEU A 6 2.03 19.37 1.37
N ALA A 7 2.06 19.86 2.61
CA ALA A 7 2.74 19.17 3.72
C ALA A 7 2.14 17.78 3.97
N THR A 8 0.81 17.69 4.02
CA THR A 8 0.08 16.42 4.18
C THR A 8 0.34 15.47 3.00
N GLY A 9 0.35 16.01 1.77
CA GLY A 9 0.68 15.24 0.57
C GLY A 9 2.11 14.67 0.59
N CYS A 10 3.10 15.48 1.00
CA CYS A 10 4.47 15.03 1.18
C CYS A 10 4.59 13.92 2.24
N LEU A 11 3.84 14.03 3.34
CA LEU A 11 3.83 13.02 4.39
C LEU A 11 3.22 11.70 3.89
N ALA A 12 2.07 11.76 3.22
CA ALA A 12 1.43 10.57 2.66
C ALA A 12 2.33 9.86 1.63
N LEU A 13 2.90 10.62 0.68
CA LEU A 13 3.81 10.07 -0.33
C LEU A 13 5.12 9.55 0.28
N GLY A 14 5.68 10.28 1.24
CA GLY A 14 6.90 9.87 1.94
C GLY A 14 6.74 8.55 2.69
N LEU A 15 5.60 8.36 3.36
CA LEU A 15 5.28 7.09 4.04
C LEU A 15 5.13 5.92 3.05
N VAL A 16 4.45 6.13 1.92
CA VAL A 16 4.34 5.11 0.87
C VAL A 16 5.72 4.70 0.35
N PHE A 17 6.57 5.67 -0.01
CA PHE A 17 7.93 5.38 -0.49
C PHE A 17 8.80 4.70 0.56
N LEU A 18 8.68 5.11 1.83
CA LEU A 18 9.45 4.52 2.91
C LEU A 18 9.07 3.04 3.11
N LEU A 19 7.78 2.71 3.14
CA LEU A 19 7.30 1.35 3.35
C LEU A 19 7.61 0.45 2.14
N GLU A 20 7.37 0.93 0.92
CA GLU A 20 7.71 0.19 -0.30
C GLU A 20 9.21 -0.05 -0.42
N GLY A 21 10.04 0.97 -0.17
CA GLY A 21 11.49 0.85 -0.16
C GLY A 21 12.01 -0.11 0.91
N LEU A 22 11.35 -0.16 2.07
CA LEU A 22 11.73 -1.06 3.16
C LEU A 22 11.56 -2.53 2.77
N ALA A 23 10.50 -2.87 2.03
CA ALA A 23 10.29 -4.22 1.51
C ALA A 23 11.47 -4.67 0.65
N TRP A 24 12.00 -3.77 -0.19
CA TRP A 24 13.16 -4.03 -1.04
C TRP A 24 14.47 -4.12 -0.26
N VAL A 25 14.70 -3.25 0.72
CA VAL A 25 15.96 -3.21 1.49
C VAL A 25 16.05 -4.36 2.49
N LEU A 26 14.98 -4.66 3.24
CA LEU A 26 15.03 -5.64 4.32
C LEU A 26 14.70 -7.06 3.86
N ALA A 27 13.83 -7.23 2.87
CA ALA A 27 13.30 -8.54 2.49
C ALA A 27 13.18 -8.74 0.97
N PRO A 28 14.25 -8.54 0.18
CA PRO A 28 14.19 -8.68 -1.28
C PRO A 28 13.71 -10.08 -1.72
N SER A 29 14.15 -11.14 -1.04
CA SER A 29 13.71 -12.51 -1.34
C SER A 29 12.22 -12.75 -1.05
N PHE A 30 11.60 -11.97 -0.16
CA PHE A 30 10.16 -12.06 0.09
C PHE A 30 9.37 -11.44 -1.07
N VAL A 31 9.84 -10.30 -1.59
CA VAL A 31 9.25 -9.66 -2.76
C VAL A 31 9.30 -10.58 -3.97
N GLU A 32 10.45 -11.23 -4.23
CA GLU A 32 10.58 -12.21 -5.32
C GLU A 32 9.62 -13.38 -5.19
N ARG A 33 9.50 -13.97 -3.99
CA ARG A 33 8.55 -15.07 -3.72
C ARG A 33 7.10 -14.63 -3.92
N LEU A 34 6.74 -13.44 -3.46
CA LEU A 34 5.41 -12.87 -3.63
C LEU A 34 5.09 -12.67 -5.12
N LEU A 35 6.03 -12.10 -5.88
CA LEU A 35 5.88 -11.90 -7.32
C LEU A 35 5.78 -13.23 -8.07
N ALA A 36 6.59 -14.23 -7.71
CA ALA A 36 6.51 -15.57 -8.28
C ALA A 36 5.14 -16.22 -8.01
N PHE A 37 4.59 -16.05 -6.80
CA PHE A 37 3.23 -16.51 -6.48
C PHE A 37 2.16 -15.73 -7.28
N MET A 38 2.25 -14.40 -7.35
CA MET A 38 1.32 -13.61 -8.17
C MET A 38 1.38 -14.01 -9.65
N ALA A 39 2.55 -14.40 -10.15
CA ALA A 39 2.73 -14.85 -11.52
C ALA A 39 2.00 -16.16 -11.83
N THR A 40 1.72 -17.03 -10.84
CA THR A 40 0.94 -18.27 -11.06
C THR A 40 -0.57 -18.04 -11.11
N LEU A 41 -1.05 -16.89 -10.63
CA LEU A 41 -2.47 -16.54 -10.65
C LEU A 41 -2.93 -16.11 -12.05
N ALA A 42 -4.18 -16.45 -12.39
CA ALA A 42 -4.86 -15.89 -13.54
C ALA A 42 -5.08 -14.38 -13.37
N GLU A 43 -5.22 -13.64 -14.47
CA GLU A 43 -5.38 -12.18 -14.43
C GLU A 43 -6.58 -11.73 -13.57
N ALA A 44 -7.70 -12.45 -13.65
CA ALA A 44 -8.87 -12.18 -12.83
C ALA A 44 -8.57 -12.29 -11.32
N ASP A 45 -7.75 -13.26 -10.91
CA ASP A 45 -7.38 -13.47 -9.51
C ASP A 45 -6.36 -12.43 -9.03
N ARG A 46 -5.40 -12.04 -9.87
CA ARG A 46 -4.50 -10.89 -9.57
C ARG A 46 -5.30 -9.62 -9.30
N ARG A 47 -6.33 -9.35 -10.11
CA ARG A 47 -7.23 -8.21 -9.91
C ARG A 47 -8.04 -8.33 -8.62
N ARG A 48 -8.48 -9.53 -8.24
CA ARG A 48 -9.19 -9.77 -6.97
C ARG A 48 -8.29 -9.49 -5.77
N VAL A 49 -7.04 -9.96 -5.79
CA VAL A 49 -6.05 -9.65 -4.73
C VAL A 49 -5.84 -8.15 -4.60
N GLY A 50 -5.66 -7.44 -5.72
CA GLY A 50 -5.55 -5.98 -5.71
C GLY A 50 -6.81 -5.28 -5.18
N ALA A 51 -8.00 -5.76 -5.55
CA ALA A 51 -9.27 -5.22 -5.05
C ALA A 51 -9.43 -5.44 -3.55
N LEU A 52 -9.05 -6.61 -3.03
CA LEU A 52 -9.06 -6.89 -1.59
C LEU A 52 -8.08 -5.98 -0.83
N ALA A 53 -6.87 -5.78 -1.37
CA ALA A 53 -5.90 -4.85 -0.78
C ALA A 53 -6.44 -3.42 -0.74
N LEU A 54 -7.11 -2.97 -1.81
CA LEU A 54 -7.72 -1.65 -1.89
C LEU A 54 -8.86 -1.48 -0.87
N VAL A 55 -9.76 -2.47 -0.78
CA VAL A 55 -10.88 -2.44 0.19
C VAL A 55 -10.35 -2.47 1.63
N ALA A 56 -9.34 -3.29 1.91
CA ALA A 56 -8.70 -3.33 3.22
C ALA A 56 -8.04 -1.99 3.58
N GLY A 57 -7.31 -1.39 2.63
CA GLY A 57 -6.72 -0.06 2.81
C GLY A 57 -7.78 1.01 3.08
N LEU A 58 -8.87 1.02 2.31
CA LEU A 58 -9.99 1.93 2.54
C LEU A 58 -10.63 1.73 3.93
N ALA A 59 -10.82 0.48 4.35
CA ALA A 59 -11.36 0.16 5.67
C ALA A 59 -10.45 0.65 6.80
N LEU A 60 -9.13 0.53 6.64
CA LEU A 60 -8.15 1.07 7.60
C LEU A 60 -8.17 2.60 7.64
N LEU A 61 -8.25 3.28 6.50
CA LEU A 61 -8.40 4.73 6.45
C LEU A 61 -9.70 5.19 7.12
N TRP A 62 -10.80 4.47 6.88
CA TRP A 62 -12.08 4.74 7.55
C TRP A 62 -11.96 4.56 9.06
N LEU A 63 -11.32 3.48 9.51
CA LEU A 63 -11.09 3.22 10.93
C LEU A 63 -10.23 4.33 11.56
N ALA A 64 -9.14 4.73 10.92
CA ALA A 64 -8.30 5.84 11.38
C ALA A 64 -9.12 7.13 11.51
N HIS A 65 -9.95 7.42 10.52
CA HIS A 65 -10.86 8.57 10.57
C HIS A 65 -11.86 8.48 11.73
N ALA A 66 -12.46 7.32 11.95
CA ALA A 66 -13.37 7.08 13.08
C ALA A 66 -12.70 7.21 14.45
N LEU A 67 -11.38 6.99 14.51
CA LEU A 67 -10.55 7.18 15.70
C LEU A 67 -10.05 8.63 15.88
N GLY A 68 -10.36 9.53 14.95
CA GLY A 68 -10.04 10.96 15.04
C GLY A 68 -8.75 11.39 14.33
N ALA A 69 -8.22 10.57 13.41
CA ALA A 69 -7.21 11.01 12.45
C ALA A 69 -7.84 11.80 11.29
#